data_AF-A0A2A8SEI4-F1
#
_entry.id   AF-A0A2A8SEI4-F1
#
_cell.length_a   1.000
_cell.length_b   1.000
_cell.length_c   1.000
_cell.angle_alpha   90.00
_cell.angle_beta   90.00
_cell.angle_gamma   90.00
#
_symmetry.space_group_name_H-M   'P 1'
#
loop_
_entity.id
_entity.type
_entity.pdbx_description
1 polymer ?
#
loop_
_entity_poly.entity_id
_entity_poly.type
_entity_poly.pdbx_seq_one_letter_code
_entity_poly.pdbx_strand_id
1 'polypeptide(L)' 'MNNKFLGFIFVSVGLIFLMLSLTVPSPTALWAVSLGTSIVMNITGTTILMKCIKTAKEGL' A
#
# COMPACT_ATOMS: atom_id res chain seq x y z
N MET A 1 -3.25 -15.11 -8.53
CA MET A 1 -3.24 -14.68 -7.10
C MET A 1 -4.57 -13.98 -6.83
N ASN A 2 -5.26 -14.26 -5.72
CA ASN A 2 -6.54 -13.61 -5.41
C ASN A 2 -6.33 -12.07 -5.34
N ASN A 3 -7.14 -11.28 -6.06
CA ASN A 3 -7.02 -9.82 -6.09
C ASN A 3 -7.08 -9.21 -4.67
N LYS A 4 -7.83 -9.86 -3.77
CA LYS A 4 -7.92 -9.52 -2.35
C LYS A 4 -6.56 -9.65 -1.64
N PHE A 5 -5.84 -10.74 -1.92
CA PHE A 5 -4.51 -11.02 -1.39
C PHE A 5 -3.45 -10.08 -1.99
N LEU A 6 -3.56 -9.77 -3.30
CA LEU A 6 -2.71 -8.77 -3.96
C LEU A 6 -2.86 -7.38 -3.32
N GLY A 7 -4.09 -6.92 -3.09
CA GLY A 7 -4.35 -5.65 -2.40
C GLY A 7 -3.77 -5.63 -0.99
N PHE A 8 -3.90 -6.72 -0.24
CA PHE A 8 -3.37 -6.85 1.12
C PHE A 8 -1.83 -6.83 1.16
N ILE A 9 -1.17 -7.49 0.20
CA ILE A 9 0.28 -7.42 0.04
C ILE A 9 0.72 -5.99 -0.26
N PHE A 10 0.06 -5.30 -1.19
CA PHE A 10 0.42 -3.93 -1.56
C PHE A 10 0.30 -2.97 -0.36
N VAL A 11 -0.79 -3.06 0.42
CA VAL A 11 -0.92 -2.26 1.65
C VAL A 11 0.16 -2.63 2.66
N SER A 12 0.40 -3.93 2.89
CA SER A 12 1.42 -4.37 3.87
C SER A 12 2.82 -3.88 3.51
N VAL A 13 3.24 -4.02 2.25
CA VAL A 13 4.56 -3.55 1.79
C VAL A 13 4.62 -2.02 1.82
N GLY A 14 3.52 -1.33 1.49
CA GLY A 14 3.41 0.12 1.64
C GLY A 14 3.60 0.57 3.09
N LEU A 15 3.00 -0.12 4.06
CA LEU A 15 3.18 0.15 5.49
C LEU A 15 4.62 -0.09 5.96
N ILE A 16 5.29 -1.12 5.45
CA ILE A 16 6.71 -1.36 5.75
C ILE A 16 7.57 -0.19 5.26
N PHE A 17 7.36 0.26 4.01
CA PHE A 17 8.06 1.42 3.47
C PHE A 17 7.74 2.72 4.22
N LEU A 18 6.50 2.88 4.69
CA LEU A 18 6.10 4.01 5.52
C LEU A 18 6.87 4.00 6.84
N MET A 19 6.87 2.86 7.54
CA MET A 19 7.61 2.71 8.81
C MET A 19 9.11 2.93 8.61
N LEU A 20 9.68 2.41 7.53
CA LEU A 20 11.07 2.67 7.16
C LEU A 20 11.31 4.16 6.91
N SER A 21 10.40 4.84 6.23
CA SER A 21 10.50 6.29 6.01
C SER A 21 10.38 7.10 7.30
N LEU A 22 9.77 6.58 8.35
CA LEU A 22 9.71 7.24 9.66
C LEU A 22 10.96 7.02 10.50
N THR A 23 11.73 5.95 10.24
CA THR A 23 12.96 5.63 10.97
C THR A 23 14.22 6.18 10.29
N VAL A 24 14.20 6.34 8.97
CA VAL A 24 15.31 6.92 8.21
C VAL A 24 15.38 8.44 8.46
N PRO A 25 16.57 9.01 8.72
CA PRO A 25 16.74 10.45 8.88
C PRO A 25 16.25 11.24 7.66
N SER A 26 15.40 12.24 7.91
CA SER A 26 15.01 13.24 6.92
C SER A 26 16.05 14.37 6.87
N PRO A 27 16.23 15.06 5.72
CA PRO A 27 15.61 14.84 4.41
C PRO A 27 16.61 14.21 3.44
N THR A 28 16.72 12.89 3.44
CA THR A 28 17.57 12.18 2.46
C THR A 28 16.77 11.81 1.21
N ALA A 29 17.45 11.63 0.07
CA ALA A 29 16.81 11.13 -1.14
C ALA A 29 16.15 9.75 -0.91
N LEU A 30 16.78 8.90 -0.10
CA LEU A 30 16.26 7.59 0.27
C LEU A 30 14.97 7.68 1.09
N TRP A 31 14.88 8.65 2.01
CA TRP A 31 13.66 8.98 2.72
C TRP A 31 12.53 9.38 1.76
N ALA A 32 12.80 10.31 0.84
CA ALA A 32 11.79 10.79 -0.11
C ALA A 32 11.26 9.67 -1.04
N VAL A 33 12.16 8.81 -1.55
CA VAL A 33 11.78 7.65 -2.37
C VAL A 33 10.98 6.64 -1.55
N SER A 34 11.38 6.38 -0.31
CA SER A 34 10.66 5.45 0.58
C SER A 34 9.25 5.95 0.88
N LEU A 35 9.12 7.25 1.20
CA LEU A 35 7.84 7.89 1.46
C LEU A 35 6.95 7.85 0.22
N GLY A 36 7.46 8.27 -0.94
CA GLY A 36 6.71 8.26 -2.20
C GLY A 36 6.23 6.85 -2.57
N THR A 37 7.10 5.86 -2.43
CA THR A 37 6.75 4.44 -2.66
C THR A 37 5.65 3.99 -1.72
N SER A 38 5.75 4.33 -0.43
CA SER A 38 4.75 3.95 0.58
C SER A 38 3.36 4.50 0.26
N ILE A 39 3.28 5.75 -0.23
CA ILE A 39 2.02 6.41 -0.57
C ILE A 39 1.38 5.74 -1.77
N VAL A 40 2.13 5.59 -2.87
CA VAL A 40 1.63 4.95 -4.11
C VAL A 40 1.15 3.53 -3.83
N MET A 41 1.90 2.78 -3.03
CA MET A 41 1.59 1.39 -2.72
C MET A 41 0.36 1.25 -1.80
N ASN A 42 0.22 2.09 -0.77
CA ASN A 42 -0.97 2.06 0.09
C ASN A 42 -2.24 2.49 -0.64
N ILE A 43 -2.19 3.54 -1.47
CA ILE A 43 -3.34 4.00 -2.26
C ILE A 43 -3.77 2.91 -3.25
N THR A 44 -2.81 2.34 -3.98
CA THR A 44 -3.08 1.28 -4.97
C THR A 44 -3.65 0.03 -4.28
N GLY A 45 -3.03 -0.41 -3.19
CA GLY A 45 -3.48 -1.58 -2.42
C GLY A 45 -4.89 -1.41 -1.87
N THR A 46 -5.19 -0.24 -1.29
CA THR A 46 -6.52 0.10 -0.78
C THR A 46 -7.55 0.14 -1.90
N THR A 47 -7.21 0.71 -3.06
CA THR A 47 -8.10 0.74 -4.23
C THR A 47 -8.43 -0.66 -4.72
N ILE A 48 -7.44 -1.55 -4.79
CA ILE A 48 -7.64 -2.96 -5.15
C ILE A 48 -8.55 -3.65 -4.12
N LEU A 49 -8.28 -3.46 -2.83
CA LEU A 49 -9.06 -4.07 -1.76
C LEU A 49 -10.52 -3.58 -1.78
N MET A 50 -10.73 -2.29 -1.97
CA MET A 50 -12.06 -1.68 -2.03
C MET A 50 -12.85 -2.17 -3.24
N LYS A 51 -12.20 -2.34 -4.41
CA LYS A 51 -12.80 -3.01 -5.57
C LYS A 51 -13.21 -4.44 -5.23
N CYS A 52 -12.34 -5.22 -4.58
CA CYS A 52 -12.67 -6.59 -4.18
C CYS A 52 -13.83 -6.66 -3.18
N ILE A 53 -13.91 -5.73 -2.22
CA ILE A 53 -15.02 -5.66 -1.27
C ILE A 53 -16.32 -5.31 -1.99
N LYS A 54 -16.28 -4.33 -2.90
CA LYS A 54 -17.45 -3.92 -3.69
C LYS A 54 -17.96 -5.07 -4.56
N THR A 55 -17.08 -5.74 -5.29
CA THR A 55 -17.45 -6.93 -6.09
C THR A 55 -18.00 -8.06 -5.21
N ALA A 56 -17.44 -8.29 -4.02
CA ALA A 56 -17.98 -9.28 -3.09
C ALA A 56 -19.37 -8.91 -2.55
N LYS A 57 -19.65 -7.60 -2.37
CA LYS A 57 -20.96 -7.09 -1.93
C LYS A 57 -22.03 -7.14 -3.04
N GLU A 58 -21.63 -6.99 -4.29
CA GLU A 58 -22.54 -7.01 -5.46
C GLU A 58 -22.88 -8.45 -5.93
N GLY A 59 -22.09 -9.44 -5.53
CA GLY A 59 -22.32 -10.86 -5.83
C GLY A 59 -23.08 -11.64 -4.75
N LEU A 60 -23.58 -10.95 -3.71
CA LEU A 60 -24.45 -11.47 -2.65
C LEU A 60 -25.87 -10.93 -2.85
#